data_AF-A0A660VTA2-F1
#
_entry.id   AF-A0A660VTA2-F1
#
_cell.length_a   1.000
_cell.length_b   1.000
_cell.length_c   1.000
_cell.angle_alpha   90.00
_cell.angle_beta   90.00
_cell.angle_gamma   90.00
#
_symmetry.space_group_name_H-M   'P 1'
#
loop_
_entity.id
_entity.type
_entity.pdbx_description
1 polymer ?
#
loop_
_entity_poly.entity_id
_entity_poly.type
_entity_poly.pdbx_seq_one_letter_code
_entity_poly.pdbx_strand_id
1 'polypeptide(L)'
;RYYRHGGRYVLPTQLWFLLNRRRLWSEVEKKAEAGLVLADFVPDRELVFARAVMEDFERSVFSDLFAELFGGFRRPDAVVFLSADADVLMERIASRNVAFEGRITRRYLDLLSDAFHNHFLSAEGLPVLVVNTNDYNIVSDPASVLDIYSQLLRCPAEVQYYTPPRMES
;
A
#
# COMPACT_ATOMS: atom_id res chain seq x y z
N ARG A 1 -12.13 -11.93 -9.79
CA ARG A 1 -12.05 -12.20 -11.26
C ARG A 1 -10.65 -11.91 -11.80
N TYR A 2 -9.98 -10.85 -11.32
CA TYR A 2 -8.58 -10.47 -11.60
C TYR A 2 -7.57 -11.65 -11.62
N TYR A 3 -7.39 -12.36 -10.50
CA TYR A 3 -6.46 -13.50 -10.42
C TYR A 3 -6.85 -14.73 -11.24
N ARG A 4 -8.03 -14.72 -11.89
CA ARG A 4 -8.56 -15.89 -12.60
C ARG A 4 -8.12 -15.98 -14.06
N HIS A 5 -7.75 -14.85 -14.67
CA HIS A 5 -7.52 -14.72 -16.11
C HIS A 5 -6.30 -13.82 -16.38
N GLY A 6 -5.13 -14.19 -15.84
CA GLY A 6 -3.88 -13.41 -15.91
C GLY A 6 -3.70 -12.58 -17.20
N GLY A 7 -3.27 -11.32 -17.01
CA GLY A 7 -3.06 -10.32 -18.07
C GLY A 7 -4.33 -9.66 -18.58
N ARG A 8 -5.26 -10.42 -19.16
CA ARG A 8 -6.35 -9.89 -20.02
C ARG A 8 -7.39 -8.95 -19.37
N TYR A 9 -7.42 -8.85 -18.04
CA TYR A 9 -8.36 -7.96 -17.34
C TYR A 9 -7.65 -7.07 -16.31
N VAL A 10 -6.33 -6.93 -16.40
CA VAL A 10 -5.56 -6.12 -15.44
C VAL A 10 -5.96 -4.66 -15.58
N LEU A 11 -5.81 -4.09 -16.78
CA LEU A 11 -6.09 -2.68 -17.00
C LEU A 11 -7.53 -2.26 -16.68
N PRO A 12 -8.61 -2.90 -17.20
CA PRO A 12 -9.98 -2.45 -16.90
C PRO A 12 -10.33 -2.50 -15.42
N THR A 13 -9.81 -3.51 -14.70
CA THR A 13 -10.00 -3.65 -13.25
C THR A 13 -9.28 -2.52 -12.50
N GLN A 14 -8.04 -2.23 -12.89
CA GLN A 14 -7.24 -1.19 -12.24
C GLN A 14 -7.76 0.22 -12.53
N LEU A 15 -8.30 0.48 -13.72
CA LEU A 15 -8.96 1.76 -14.02
C LEU A 15 -10.20 1.97 -13.14
N TRP A 16 -11.00 0.92 -12.92
CA TRP A 16 -12.13 1.00 -11.99
C TRP A 16 -11.68 1.29 -10.56
N PHE A 17 -10.61 0.65 -10.08
CA PHE A 17 -10.04 0.96 -8.77
C PHE A 17 -9.55 2.41 -8.70
N LEU A 18 -8.80 2.87 -9.70
CA LEU A 18 -8.27 4.23 -9.76
C LEU A 18 -9.36 5.30 -9.65
N LEU A 19 -10.47 5.14 -10.38
CA LEU A 19 -11.61 6.06 -10.33
C LEU A 19 -12.27 6.10 -8.94
N ASN A 20 -12.44 4.94 -8.29
CA ASN A 20 -12.97 4.89 -6.93
C ASN A 20 -12.00 5.51 -5.92
N ARG A 21 -10.70 5.24 -6.06
CA ARG A 21 -9.66 5.81 -5.21
C ARG A 21 -9.60 7.33 -5.36
N ARG A 22 -9.82 7.88 -6.56
CA ARG A 22 -9.89 9.34 -6.73
C ARG A 22 -11.02 9.95 -5.89
N ARG A 23 -12.21 9.34 -5.92
CA ARG A 23 -13.36 9.81 -5.11
C ARG A 23 -13.07 9.74 -3.62
N LEU A 24 -12.54 8.62 -3.14
CA LEU A 24 -12.16 8.46 -1.73
C LEU A 24 -11.08 9.48 -1.34
N TRP A 25 -10.11 9.73 -2.21
CA TRP A 25 -9.04 10.68 -1.95
C TRP A 25 -9.55 12.12 -1.87
N SER A 26 -10.51 12.51 -2.71
CA SER A 26 -11.15 13.84 -2.59
C SER A 26 -11.76 14.06 -1.20
N GLU A 27 -12.39 13.03 -0.63
CA GLU A 27 -12.95 13.09 0.72
C GLU A 27 -11.86 13.15 1.80
N VAL A 28 -10.74 12.45 1.60
CA VAL A 28 -9.56 12.54 2.48
C VAL A 28 -8.99 13.96 2.46
N GLU A 29 -8.80 14.54 1.28
CA GLU A 29 -8.29 15.91 1.10
C GLU A 29 -9.16 16.92 1.84
N LYS A 30 -10.48 16.86 1.65
CA LYS A 30 -11.44 17.74 2.32
C LYS A 30 -11.43 17.57 3.84
N LYS A 31 -11.38 16.33 4.35
CA LYS A 31 -11.31 16.07 5.80
C LYS A 31 -9.98 16.54 6.40
N ALA A 32 -8.89 16.45 5.64
CA ALA A 32 -7.56 16.88 6.07
C ALA A 32 -7.47 18.40 6.29
N GLU A 33 -8.39 19.19 5.71
CA GLU A 33 -8.52 20.62 6.03
C GLU A 33 -9.00 20.85 7.48
N ALA A 34 -9.74 19.90 8.05
CA ALA A 34 -10.31 20.00 9.40
C ALA A 34 -9.45 19.33 10.48
N GLY A 35 -8.40 18.57 10.12
CA GLY A 35 -7.52 17.91 11.08
C GLY A 35 -6.83 16.67 10.53
N LEU A 36 -6.35 15.84 11.46
CA LEU A 36 -5.64 14.59 11.12
C LEU A 36 -6.58 13.57 10.47
N VAL A 37 -6.15 13.00 9.34
CA VAL A 37 -6.86 11.92 8.64
C VAL A 37 -5.92 10.74 8.43
N LEU A 38 -6.37 9.55 8.80
CA LEU A 38 -5.72 8.30 8.46
C LEU A 38 -6.48 7.66 7.29
N ALA A 39 -5.77 7.31 6.23
CA ALA A 39 -6.29 6.60 5.07
C ALA A 39 -5.62 5.23 4.93
N ASP A 40 -6.36 4.23 4.45
CA ASP A 40 -5.87 2.86 4.21
C ASP A 40 -5.17 2.69 2.86
N PHE A 41 -4.99 3.77 2.11
CA PHE A 41 -4.29 3.80 0.83
C PHE A 41 -3.64 5.17 0.58
N VAL A 42 -2.68 5.19 -0.34
CA VAL A 42 -2.06 6.39 -0.92
C VAL A 42 -2.10 6.26 -2.44
N PRO A 43 -2.35 7.33 -3.22
CA PRO A 43 -2.45 7.22 -4.69
C PRO A 43 -1.23 6.58 -5.35
N ASP A 44 -0.02 6.89 -4.87
CA ASP A 44 1.25 6.37 -5.41
C ASP A 44 1.31 4.84 -5.48
N ARG A 45 0.62 4.15 -4.56
CA ARG A 45 0.45 2.67 -4.55
C ARG A 45 0.00 2.14 -5.90
N GLU A 46 -0.92 2.84 -6.56
CA GLU A 46 -1.52 2.41 -7.81
C GLU A 46 -0.50 2.48 -8.96
N LEU A 47 0.38 3.48 -8.95
CA LEU A 47 1.50 3.57 -9.91
C LEU A 47 2.55 2.47 -9.67
N VAL A 48 2.87 2.16 -8.40
CA VAL A 48 3.79 1.05 -8.09
C VAL A 48 3.26 -0.25 -8.67
N PHE A 49 1.97 -0.51 -8.45
CA PHE A 49 1.30 -1.70 -8.95
C PHE A 49 1.34 -1.77 -10.48
N ALA A 50 0.96 -0.69 -11.17
CA ALA A 50 0.98 -0.63 -12.62
C ALA A 50 2.38 -0.91 -13.19
N ARG A 51 3.44 -0.35 -12.59
CA ARG A 51 4.84 -0.63 -12.99
C ARG A 51 5.24 -2.10 -12.81
N ALA A 52 4.75 -2.76 -11.76
CA ALA A 52 5.13 -4.12 -11.44
C ALA A 52 4.41 -5.17 -12.32
N VAL A 53 3.15 -4.94 -12.69
CA VAL A 53 2.29 -6.01 -13.24
C VAL A 53 1.69 -5.75 -14.61
N MET A 54 1.73 -4.52 -15.13
CA MET A 54 1.14 -4.18 -16.42
C MET A 54 2.18 -4.19 -17.54
N GLU A 55 1.75 -4.62 -18.72
CA GLU A 55 2.54 -4.47 -19.95
C GLU A 55 2.68 -2.99 -20.33
N ASP A 56 3.67 -2.67 -21.16
CA ASP A 56 4.08 -1.28 -21.44
C ASP A 56 2.93 -0.40 -21.95
N PHE A 57 2.11 -0.91 -22.86
CA PHE A 57 0.96 -0.19 -23.39
C PHE A 57 -0.10 0.09 -22.31
N GLU A 58 -0.46 -0.94 -21.53
CA GLU A 58 -1.44 -0.81 -20.44
C GLU A 58 -0.94 0.18 -19.38
N ARG A 59 0.35 0.09 -19.05
CA ARG A 59 1.01 0.98 -18.10
C ARG A 59 1.02 2.43 -18.57
N SER A 60 1.25 2.67 -19.86
CA SER A 60 1.18 4.03 -20.44
C SER A 60 -0.22 4.60 -20.27
N VAL A 61 -1.25 3.88 -20.72
CA VAL A 61 -2.66 4.32 -20.60
C VAL A 61 -3.04 4.57 -19.14
N PHE A 62 -2.62 3.68 -18.23
CA PHE A 62 -2.87 3.85 -16.80
C PHE A 62 -2.18 5.10 -16.23
N SER A 63 -0.93 5.34 -16.62
CA SER A 63 -0.13 6.46 -16.11
C SER A 63 -0.68 7.81 -16.60
N ASP A 64 -1.11 7.88 -17.86
CA ASP A 64 -1.75 9.07 -18.42
C ASP A 64 -3.03 9.41 -17.64
N LEU A 65 -3.91 8.42 -17.42
CA LEU A 65 -5.13 8.65 -16.65
C LEU A 65 -4.83 8.97 -15.18
N PHE A 66 -3.82 8.34 -14.58
CA PHE A 66 -3.39 8.68 -13.23
C PHE A 66 -2.97 10.14 -13.14
N ALA A 67 -2.16 10.63 -14.08
CA ALA A 67 -1.73 12.02 -14.13
C ALA A 67 -2.91 12.99 -14.28
N GLU A 68 -3.92 12.66 -15.07
CA GLU A 68 -5.14 13.49 -15.18
C GLU A 68 -5.96 13.53 -13.88
N LEU A 69 -6.12 12.38 -13.22
CA LEU A 69 -6.94 12.28 -12.00
C LEU A 69 -6.22 12.82 -10.75
N PHE A 70 -4.90 12.69 -10.70
CA PHE A 70 -4.04 12.99 -9.56
C PHE A 70 -2.96 14.02 -9.89
N GLY A 71 -3.09 14.84 -10.95
CA GLY A 71 -2.08 15.82 -11.34
C GLY A 71 -1.80 16.95 -10.33
N GLY A 72 -2.59 17.04 -9.27
CA GLY A 72 -2.45 18.06 -8.22
C GLY A 72 -3.00 17.62 -6.87
N PHE A 73 -2.98 16.32 -6.58
CA PHE A 73 -3.46 15.83 -5.28
C PHE A 73 -2.54 16.30 -4.15
N ARG A 74 -3.13 16.52 -2.98
CA ARG A 74 -2.35 16.75 -1.76
C ARG A 74 -1.64 15.46 -1.39
N ARG A 75 -0.31 15.46 -1.41
CA ARG A 75 0.49 14.33 -0.91
C ARG A 75 0.26 14.15 0.59
N PRO A 76 0.29 12.91 1.10
CA PRO A 76 0.20 12.69 2.54
C PRO A 76 1.47 13.20 3.24
N ASP A 77 1.31 13.65 4.48
CA ASP A 77 2.43 14.13 5.30
C ASP A 77 3.36 12.99 5.75
N ALA A 78 2.86 11.76 5.82
CA ALA A 78 3.63 10.55 6.08
C ALA A 78 2.92 9.30 5.55
N VAL A 79 3.69 8.23 5.32
CA VAL A 79 3.18 6.89 4.96
C VAL A 79 3.63 5.85 5.98
N VAL A 80 2.71 5.00 6.42
CA VAL A 80 3.04 3.77 7.15
C VAL A 80 3.17 2.64 6.14
N PHE A 81 4.36 2.07 6.02
CA PHE A 81 4.62 0.94 5.14
C PHE A 81 4.75 -0.35 5.97
N LEU A 82 3.68 -1.15 6.00
CA LEU A 82 3.66 -2.44 6.68
C LEU A 82 4.38 -3.48 5.82
N SER A 83 5.57 -3.90 6.24
CA SER A 83 6.40 -4.86 5.54
C SER A 83 6.36 -6.23 6.22
N ALA A 84 6.36 -7.29 5.42
CA ALA A 84 6.52 -8.66 5.85
C ALA A 84 7.09 -9.50 4.70
N ASP A 85 7.78 -10.57 5.05
CA ASP A 85 8.33 -11.55 4.13
C ASP A 85 7.18 -12.25 3.42
N ALA A 86 7.41 -12.64 2.16
CA ALA A 86 6.37 -13.25 1.35
C ALA A 86 5.80 -14.53 1.95
N ASP A 87 6.58 -15.30 2.73
CA ASP A 87 6.08 -16.48 3.44
C ASP A 87 5.03 -16.10 4.50
N VAL A 88 5.29 -15.07 5.31
CA VAL A 88 4.32 -14.54 6.28
C VAL A 88 3.08 -13.98 5.57
N LEU A 89 3.26 -13.29 4.45
CA LEU A 89 2.14 -12.78 3.65
C LEU A 89 1.28 -13.91 3.07
N MET A 90 1.90 -14.99 2.58
CA MET A 90 1.20 -16.17 2.07
C MET A 90 0.34 -16.82 3.16
N GLU A 91 0.88 -16.99 4.36
CA GLU A 91 0.12 -17.54 5.51
C GLU A 91 -1.09 -16.67 5.86
N ARG A 92 -0.92 -15.34 5.88
CA ARG A 92 -2.01 -14.37 6.14
C ARG A 92 -3.06 -14.32 5.03
N ILE A 93 -2.66 -14.53 3.78
CA ILE A 93 -3.60 -14.65 2.66
C ILE A 93 -4.42 -15.94 2.82
N ALA A 94 -3.76 -17.05 3.13
CA ALA A 94 -4.42 -18.34 3.33
C ALA A 94 -5.41 -18.30 4.50
N SER A 95 -5.06 -17.66 5.61
CA SER A 95 -5.94 -17.59 6.80
C SER A 95 -7.22 -16.77 6.58
N ARG A 96 -7.22 -15.80 5.66
CA ARG A 96 -8.41 -15.00 5.32
C ARG A 96 -9.48 -15.79 4.54
N ASN A 97 -9.14 -16.94 3.99
CA ASN A 97 -10.05 -17.85 3.26
C ASN A 97 -10.87 -17.16 2.15
N VAL A 98 -10.25 -16.22 1.43
CA VAL A 98 -10.89 -15.50 0.34
C VAL A 98 -10.70 -16.29 -0.96
N ALA A 99 -11.79 -16.86 -1.48
CA ALA A 99 -11.77 -17.84 -2.59
C ALA A 99 -11.02 -17.39 -3.86
N PHE A 100 -10.89 -16.08 -4.11
CA PHE A 100 -10.17 -15.55 -5.27
C PHE A 100 -8.69 -15.23 -5.02
N GLU A 101 -8.23 -15.24 -3.78
CA GLU A 101 -6.82 -14.99 -3.42
C GLU A 101 -5.96 -16.26 -3.51
N GLY A 102 -6.56 -17.46 -3.56
CA GLY A 102 -5.84 -18.74 -3.64
C GLY A 102 -4.98 -18.98 -4.89
N ARG A 103 -4.89 -18.01 -5.81
CA ARG A 103 -4.00 -18.02 -6.99
C ARG A 103 -2.81 -17.07 -6.85
N ILE A 104 -2.72 -16.34 -5.75
CA ILE A 104 -1.55 -15.52 -5.44
C ILE A 104 -0.37 -16.47 -5.20
N THR A 105 0.71 -16.24 -5.92
CA THR A 105 1.94 -17.03 -5.80
C THR A 105 2.95 -16.29 -4.95
N ARG A 106 3.84 -17.04 -4.29
CA ARG A 106 5.04 -16.53 -3.61
C ARG A 106 5.79 -15.52 -4.50
N ARG A 107 6.13 -15.93 -5.73
CA ARG A 107 6.83 -15.08 -6.71
C ARG A 107 6.09 -13.78 -7.03
N TYR A 108 4.77 -13.81 -7.10
CA TYR A 108 3.97 -12.61 -7.35
C TYR A 108 4.02 -11.65 -6.14
N LEU A 109 4.02 -12.18 -4.92
CA LEU A 109 4.21 -11.36 -3.73
C LEU A 109 5.62 -10.79 -3.65
N ASP A 110 6.67 -11.57 -3.93
CA ASP A 110 8.05 -11.08 -3.96
C ASP A 110 8.18 -9.90 -4.95
N LEU A 111 7.65 -10.06 -6.18
CA LEU A 111 7.64 -9.01 -7.20
C LEU A 111 6.98 -7.72 -6.70
N LEU A 112 5.83 -7.83 -6.03
CA LEU A 112 5.14 -6.66 -5.48
C LEU A 112 5.93 -6.08 -4.30
N SER A 113 6.33 -6.89 -3.33
CA SER A 113 7.10 -6.45 -2.15
C SER A 113 8.35 -5.67 -2.57
N ASP A 114 9.10 -6.16 -3.56
CA ASP A 114 10.27 -5.48 -4.08
C ASP A 114 9.92 -4.14 -4.75
N ALA A 115 8.89 -4.12 -5.59
CA ALA A 115 8.43 -2.88 -6.23
C ALA A 115 7.99 -1.82 -5.21
N PHE A 116 7.28 -2.24 -4.16
CA PHE A 116 6.80 -1.38 -3.09
C PHE A 116 7.95 -0.86 -2.20
N HIS A 117 8.87 -1.73 -1.77
CA HIS A 117 10.07 -1.32 -1.05
C HIS A 117 10.87 -0.29 -1.87
N ASN A 118 11.21 -0.62 -3.12
CA ASN A 118 11.99 0.26 -3.97
C ASN A 118 11.35 1.65 -4.12
N HIS A 119 10.02 1.70 -4.26
CA HIS A 119 9.33 2.96 -4.43
C HIS A 119 9.27 3.81 -3.15
N PHE A 120 8.83 3.23 -2.03
CA PHE A 120 8.61 4.01 -0.81
C PHE A 120 9.92 4.34 -0.08
N LEU A 121 10.96 3.50 -0.21
CA LEU A 121 12.26 3.79 0.40
C LEU A 121 13.06 4.83 -0.39
N SER A 122 12.75 5.02 -1.69
CA SER A 122 13.39 6.03 -2.54
C SER A 122 12.55 7.31 -2.70
N ALA A 123 11.41 7.42 -2.00
CA ALA A 123 10.49 8.54 -2.19
C ALA A 123 11.04 9.80 -1.50
N GLU A 124 11.64 10.70 -2.29
CA GLU A 124 12.11 11.98 -1.77
C GLU A 124 10.95 12.86 -1.29
N GLY A 125 11.13 13.49 -0.12
CA GLY A 125 10.16 14.40 0.47
C GLY A 125 8.88 13.74 1.01
N LEU A 126 8.87 12.40 1.12
CA LEU A 126 7.77 11.65 1.73
C LEU A 126 8.29 10.87 2.94
N PRO A 127 7.97 11.30 4.16
CA PRO A 127 8.24 10.52 5.36
C PRO A 127 7.62 9.12 5.28
N VAL A 128 8.42 8.09 5.49
CA VAL A 128 7.93 6.69 5.51
C VAL A 128 8.33 6.03 6.81
N LEU A 129 7.34 5.56 7.57
CA LEU A 129 7.55 4.66 8.70
C LEU A 129 7.36 3.22 8.22
N VAL A 130 8.48 2.51 8.02
CA VAL A 130 8.49 1.09 7.69
C VAL A 130 8.28 0.29 8.96
N VAL A 131 7.19 -0.45 9.02
CA VAL A 131 6.86 -1.32 10.16
C VAL A 131 7.07 -2.76 9.75
N ASN A 132 8.05 -3.44 10.36
CA ASN A 132 8.20 -4.88 10.18
C ASN A 132 7.08 -5.60 10.93
N THR A 133 6.34 -6.44 10.22
CA THR A 133 5.21 -7.20 10.77
C THR A 133 5.43 -8.71 10.66
N ASN A 134 6.65 -9.22 10.45
CA ASN A 134 6.92 -10.66 10.33
C ASN A 134 6.43 -11.45 11.55
N ASP A 135 6.86 -11.00 12.73
CA ASP A 135 6.55 -11.68 13.99
C ASP A 135 5.35 -11.05 14.72
N TYR A 136 4.61 -10.17 14.04
CA TYR A 136 3.63 -9.31 14.69
C TYR A 136 2.35 -9.14 13.87
N ASN A 137 1.20 -9.45 14.48
CA ASN A 137 -0.12 -9.25 13.88
C ASN A 137 -0.79 -8.00 14.48
N ILE A 138 -0.75 -6.90 13.72
CA ILE A 138 -1.31 -5.60 14.13
C ILE A 138 -2.80 -5.65 14.42
N VAL A 139 -3.53 -6.59 13.80
CA VAL A 139 -4.98 -6.70 13.95
C VAL A 139 -5.36 -7.24 15.33
N SER A 140 -4.48 -8.06 15.93
CA SER A 140 -4.75 -8.70 17.23
C SER A 140 -4.21 -7.92 18.43
N ASP A 141 -3.45 -6.84 18.23
CA ASP A 141 -2.88 -6.07 19.33
C ASP A 141 -3.08 -4.54 19.13
N PRO A 142 -4.10 -3.97 19.81
CA PRO A 142 -4.35 -2.53 19.82
C PRO A 142 -3.21 -1.70 20.44
N ALA A 143 -2.38 -2.26 21.32
CA ALA A 143 -1.32 -1.51 21.99
C ALA A 143 -0.23 -1.11 20.99
N SER A 144 0.23 -2.01 20.12
CA SER A 144 1.23 -1.60 19.13
C SER A 144 0.68 -0.66 18.06
N VAL A 145 -0.65 -0.60 17.84
CA VAL A 145 -1.24 0.42 16.97
C VAL A 145 -1.02 1.81 17.58
N LEU A 146 -1.16 1.96 18.89
CA LEU A 146 -0.87 3.21 19.60
C LEU A 146 0.62 3.55 19.56
N ASP A 147 1.50 2.56 19.63
CA ASP A 147 2.94 2.79 19.49
C ASP A 147 3.30 3.26 18.08
N ILE A 148 2.79 2.61 17.04
CA ILE A 148 2.98 3.03 15.64
C ILE A 148 2.46 4.47 15.45
N TYR A 149 1.27 4.76 15.98
CA TYR A 149 0.71 6.11 15.95
C TYR A 149 1.62 7.13 16.66
N SER A 150 2.18 6.75 17.82
CA SER A 150 3.11 7.61 18.55
C SER A 150 4.42 7.83 17.80
N GLN A 151 4.92 6.85 17.05
CA GLN A 151 6.06 7.03 16.16
C GLN A 151 5.74 7.98 15.01
N LEU A 152 4.54 7.88 14.41
CA LEU A 152 4.11 8.80 13.35
C LEU A 152 4.00 10.25 13.84
N LEU A 153 3.49 10.46 15.05
CA LEU A 153 3.40 11.80 15.65
C LEU A 153 4.76 12.46 15.88
N ARG A 154 5.85 11.66 15.96
CA ARG A 154 7.21 12.20 16.03
C ARG A 154 7.70 12.75 14.68
N CYS A 155 6.85 12.67 13.64
CA CYS A 155 7.04 13.19 12.29
C CYS A 155 8.41 12.78 11.72
N PRO A 156 8.51 11.59 11.12
CA PRO A 156 9.75 11.21 10.45
C PRO A 156 10.14 12.30 9.45
N ALA A 157 11.34 12.85 9.52
CA ALA A 157 11.86 13.71 8.44
C ALA A 157 12.31 12.89 7.23
N GLU A 158 12.57 11.59 7.45
CA GLU A 158 13.14 10.63 6.51
C GLU A 158 12.52 9.24 6.73
N VAL A 159 12.94 8.25 5.96
CA VAL A 159 12.55 6.85 6.14
C VAL A 159 13.02 6.34 7.51
N GLN A 160 12.09 5.81 8.31
CA GLN A 160 12.36 5.21 9.61
C GLN A 160 11.91 3.76 9.64
N TYR A 161 12.67 2.92 10.33
CA TYR A 161 12.33 1.52 10.54
C TYR A 161 11.86 1.30 11.97
N TYR A 162 10.74 0.62 12.12
CA TYR A 162 10.17 0.23 13.39
C TYR A 162 9.83 -1.26 13.38
N THR A 163 10.22 -1.95 14.44
CA THR A 163 9.79 -3.32 14.69
C THR A 163 9.04 -3.31 16.02
N PRO A 164 7.74 -3.61 16.04
CA PRO A 164 6.98 -3.72 17.28
C PRO A 164 7.65 -4.73 18.23
N PRO A 165 7.66 -4.47 19.55
CA PRO A 165 8.19 -5.42 20.51
C PRO A 165 7.42 -6.74 20.41
N ARG A 166 8.14 -7.87 20.44
CA ARG A 166 7.49 -9.20 20.51
C ARG A 166 6.72 -9.29 21.82
N MET A 167 5.43 -9.61 21.75
CA MET A 167 4.66 -9.99 22.93
C MET A 167 5.17 -11.36 23.38
N GLU A 168 5.90 -11.41 24.50
CA GLU A 168 6.16 -12.68 25.18
C GLU A 168 4.81 -13.25 25.62
N SER A 169 4.55 -14.50 25.24
CA SER A 169 3.32 -15.24 25.54
C SER A 169 3.27 -15.69 27.00
#